data_AF-A0AAX0M2I9-F1
#
_entry.id   AF-A0AAX0M2I9-F1
#
_cell.length_a   1.000
_cell.length_b   1.000
_cell.length_c   1.000
_cell.angle_alpha   90.00
_cell.angle_beta   90.00
_cell.angle_gamma   90.00
#
_symmetry.space_group_name_H-M   'P 1'
#
loop_
_entity.id
_entity.type
_entity.pdbx_description
1 polymer ?
#
loop_
_entity_poly.entity_id
_entity_poly.type
_entity_poly.pdbx_seq_one_letter_code
_entity_poly.pdbx_strand_id
1 'polypeptide(L)' 'MLSASFCTRSEVALNKGGNQQRVILNSFQAIKLGKQKYFGMAVLQVSENDVAPVTAYHASEAKIKAIKK' A
#
# COMPACT_ATOMS: atom_id res chain seq x y z
N MET A 1 8.01 9.14 -9.80
CA MET A 1 6.60 8.83 -9.46
C MET A 1 6.27 9.51 -8.14
N LEU A 2 5.28 10.41 -8.13
CA LEU A 2 4.82 11.13 -6.92
C LEU A 2 4.39 10.21 -5.76
N SER A 3 4.05 8.95 -6.05
CA SER A 3 3.78 7.95 -5.00
C SER A 3 5.05 7.52 -4.23
N ALA A 4 6.23 7.57 -4.84
CA ALA A 4 7.49 7.20 -4.18
C ALA A 4 7.95 8.26 -3.15
N SER A 5 7.59 9.54 -3.35
CA SER A 5 7.88 10.61 -2.39
C SER A 5 7.02 10.53 -1.12
N PHE A 6 5.89 9.81 -1.16
CA PHE A 6 5.04 9.61 0.02
C PHE A 6 5.68 8.65 1.05
N CYS A 7 6.54 7.72 0.62
CA CYS A 7 7.29 6.86 1.54
C CYS A 7 8.54 6.26 0.87
N THR A 8 9.73 6.68 1.33
CA THR A 8 11.03 6.25 0.79
C THR A 8 11.39 4.78 1.03
N ARG A 9 10.64 4.08 1.90
CA ARG A 9 10.89 2.66 2.27
C ARG A 9 9.74 1.72 1.90
N SER A 10 8.84 2.15 1.02
CA SER A 10 7.66 1.37 0.66
C SER A 10 7.71 0.87 -0.78
N GLU A 11 7.12 -0.29 -1.01
CA GLU A 11 6.86 -0.80 -2.36
C GLU A 11 5.56 -0.21 -2.90
N VAL A 12 5.53 0.11 -4.20
CA VAL A 12 4.33 0.61 -4.88
C VAL A 12 3.75 -0.49 -5.75
N ALA A 13 2.49 -0.86 -5.52
CA ALA A 13 1.72 -1.81 -6.32
C ALA A 13 0.50 -1.12 -6.97
N LEU A 14 -0.06 -1.72 -8.03
CA LEU A 14 -1.27 -1.24 -8.68
C LEU A 14 -2.47 -2.09 -8.25
N ASN A 15 -3.54 -1.45 -7.79
CA ASN A 15 -4.80 -2.13 -7.54
C ASN A 15 -5.57 -2.29 -8.86
N LYS A 16 -5.54 -3.49 -9.45
CA LYS A 16 -6.17 -3.78 -10.75
C LYS A 16 -7.71 -3.83 -10.73
N GLY A 17 -8.33 -3.83 -9.55
CA GLY A 17 -9.77 -4.14 -9.42
C GLY A 17 -10.73 -2.95 -9.27
N GLY A 18 -10.27 -1.69 -9.13
CA GLY A 18 -11.14 -0.61 -8.64
C GLY A 18 -10.89 0.79 -9.20
N ASN A 19 -10.45 0.92 -10.45
CA ASN A 19 -9.73 2.09 -11.01
C ASN A 19 -8.28 2.10 -10.52
N GLN A 20 -7.35 2.50 -11.39
CA GLN A 20 -5.89 2.35 -11.25
C GLN A 20 -5.29 3.13 -10.05
N GLN A 21 -5.62 2.73 -8.83
CA GLN A 21 -5.10 3.29 -7.60
C GLN A 21 -3.75 2.64 -7.27
N ARG A 22 -2.81 3.44 -6.78
CA ARG A 22 -1.50 2.96 -6.34
C ARG A 22 -1.55 2.63 -4.86
N VAL A 23 -1.11 1.43 -4.52
CA VAL A 23 -1.01 0.96 -3.15
C VAL A 23 0.43 1.10 -2.70
N ILE A 24 0.66 1.83 -1.61
CA ILE A 24 1.94 1.93 -0.94
C ILE A 24 1.96 0.90 0.19
N LEU A 25 2.95 0.02 0.16
CA LEU A 25 3.16 -1.05 1.11
C LEU A 25 4.38 -0.73 1.96
N ASN A 26 4.19 -0.46 3.25
CA ASN A 26 5.30 -0.53 4.20
C ASN A 26 5.58 -2.02 4.47
N SER A 27 6.35 -2.65 3.60
CA SER A 27 6.77 -4.05 3.74
C SER A 27 7.92 -4.21 4.74
N PHE A 28 8.53 -3.11 5.19
CA PHE A 28 9.73 -3.13 6.02
C PHE A 28 9.45 -3.42 7.50
N GLN A 29 8.34 -2.92 8.04
CA GLN A 29 8.03 -3.07 9.45
C GLN A 29 6.62 -3.63 9.66
N ALA A 30 6.57 -4.85 10.19
CA ALA A 30 5.31 -5.52 10.53
C ALA A 30 4.97 -5.31 12.01
N ILE A 31 3.69 -5.07 12.28
CA ILE A 31 3.13 -5.17 13.63
C ILE A 31 2.68 -6.61 13.86
N LYS A 32 3.05 -7.19 15.01
CA LYS A 32 2.60 -8.52 15.42
C LYS A 32 1.44 -8.41 16.39
N LEU A 33 0.34 -9.09 16.06
CA LEU A 33 -0.83 -9.25 16.93
C LEU A 33 -1.07 -10.76 17.08
N GLY A 34 -0.68 -11.29 18.25
CA GLY A 34 -0.62 -12.73 18.47
C GLY A 34 0.33 -13.43 17.50
N LYS A 35 -0.17 -14.42 16.77
CA LYS A 35 0.58 -15.17 15.75
C LYS A 35 0.55 -14.50 14.36
N GLN A 36 -0.26 -13.46 14.17
CA GLN A 36 -0.40 -12.80 12.88
C GLN A 36 0.50 -11.58 12.75
N LYS A 37 0.93 -11.32 11.52
CA LYS A 37 1.69 -10.13 11.12
C LYS A 37 0.82 -9.27 10.23
N TYR A 38 0.85 -7.98 10.51
CA TYR A 38 0.20 -6.97 9.71
C TYR A 38 1.20 -5.92 9.28
N PHE A 39 1.02 -5.37 8.09
CA PHE A 39 1.90 -4.38 7.49
C PHE A 39 1.10 -3.13 7.18
N GLY A 40 1.74 -1.98 7.36
CA GLY A 40 1.12 -0.71 7.01
C GLY A 40 0.89 -0.64 5.51
N MET A 41 -0.33 -0.27 5.12
CA MET A 41 -0.71 -0.12 3.73
C MET A 41 -1.51 1.16 3.53
N ALA A 42 -1.22 1.90 2.47
CA ALA A 42 -1.97 3.07 2.05
C ALA A 42 -2.43 2.91 0.61
N VAL A 43 -3.68 3.27 0.32
CA VAL A 43 -4.22 3.35 -1.02
C VAL A 43 -4.27 4.81 -1.41
N LEU A 44 -3.64 5.14 -2.53
CA LEU A 44 -3.55 6.48 -3.06
C LEU A 44 -4.23 6.56 -4.42
N GLN A 45 -4.93 7.66 -4.64
CA GLN A 45 -5.32 8.08 -5.97
C GLN A 45 -4.22 9.00 -6.51
N VAL A 46 -3.70 8.67 -7.69
CA VAL A 46 -2.64 9.43 -8.34
C VAL A 46 -3.19 9.97 -9.65
N SER A 47 -3.12 11.29 -9.82
CA SER A 47 -3.36 11.98 -11.08
C SER A 47 -2.03 12.55 -11.60
N GLU A 48 -2.07 13.24 -12.75
CA GLU A 48 -0.90 13.92 -13.30
C GLU A 48 -0.35 14.99 -12.34
N ASN A 49 -1.25 15.67 -11.62
CA ASN A 49 -0.91 16.82 -10.79
C ASN A 49 -0.88 16.51 -9.30
N ASP A 50 -1.62 15.50 -8.85
CA ASP A 50 -1.88 15.29 -7.42
C ASP A 50 -1.71 13.84 -6.97
N VAL A 51 -1.44 13.70 -5.66
CA VAL A 51 -1.49 12.44 -4.93
C VAL A 51 -2.39 12.63 -3.73
N ALA A 52 -3.52 11.94 -3.72
CA ALA A 52 -4.50 12.02 -2.65
C ALA A 52 -4.57 10.69 -1.88
N PRO A 53 -4.46 10.70 -0.54
CA PRO A 53 -4.72 9.51 0.25
C PRO A 53 -6.21 9.17 0.21
N VAL A 54 -6.52 7.93 -0.14
CA VAL A 54 -7.89 7.40 -0.17
C VAL A 54 -8.18 6.69 1.15
N THR A 55 -7.31 5.78 1.55
CA THR A 55 -7.44 5.04 2.82
C THR A 55 -6.09 4.47 3.27
N ALA A 56 -5.96 4.19 4.56
CA ALA A 56 -4.81 3.51 5.13
C ALA A 56 -5.27 2.46 6.15
N TYR A 57 -4.63 1.29 6.13
CA TYR A 57 -4.96 0.19 7.03
C TYR A 57 -3.80 -0.79 7.18
N HIS A 58 -3.94 -1.68 8.16
CA HIS A 58 -3.02 -2.78 8.40
C HIS A 58 -3.46 -4.02 7.61
N ALA A 59 -2.65 -4.46 6.66
CA ALA A 59 -2.96 -5.61 5.80
C ALA A 59 -2.17 -6.85 6.24
N SER A 60 -2.80 -8.02 6.15
CA SER A 60 -2.14 -9.30 6.38
C SER A 60 -1.20 -9.67 5.23
N GLU A 61 -0.22 -10.56 5.48
CA GLU A 61 0.67 -11.07 4.41
C GLU A 61 -0.10 -11.65 3.22
N ALA A 62 -1.20 -12.36 3.47
CA ALA A 62 -2.04 -12.94 2.43
C ALA A 62 -2.67 -11.86 1.53
N LYS A 63 -3.17 -10.77 2.14
CA LYS A 63 -3.76 -9.65 1.39
C LYS A 63 -2.71 -8.92 0.56
N ILE A 64 -1.51 -8.72 1.10
CA ILE A 64 -0.38 -8.12 0.38
C ILE A 64 0.02 -8.97 -0.83
N LYS A 65 0.15 -10.29 -0.65
CA LYS A 65 0.46 -11.22 -1.75
C LYS A 65 -0.59 -11.18 -2.86
N ALA A 66 -1.87 -11.09 -2.49
CA ALA A 66 -2.95 -10.97 -3.46
C ALA A 66 -2.90 -9.66 -4.27
N ILE A 67 -2.48 -8.55 -3.66
CA ILE A 67 -2.36 -7.25 -4.33
C ILE A 67 -1.13 -7.19 -5.25
N LYS A 68 -0.04 -7.86 -4.88
CA LYS A 68 1.20 -7.91 -5.68
C LYS A 68 1.11 -8.84 -6.91
N LYS A 69 0.08 -9.66 -7.04
CA LYS A 69 -0.12 -10.61 -8.15
C LYS A 69 -0.87 -9.95 -9.31
#